data_AF-A0A7X1M2A3-F1
#
_entry.id   AF-A0A7X1M2A3-F1
#
_cell.length_a   1.000
_cell.length_b   1.000
_cell.length_c   1.000
_cell.angle_alpha   90.00
_cell.angle_beta   90.00
_cell.angle_gamma   90.00
#
_symmetry.space_group_name_H-M   'P 1'
#
loop_
_entity.id
_entity.type
_entity.pdbx_description
1 polymer ?
#
loop_
_entity_poly.entity_id
_entity_poly.type
_entity_poly.pdbx_seq_one_letter_code
_entity_poly.pdbx_strand_id
1 'polypeptide(L)' 'MSEREAGAGYRPEGGCAECRRIKERYYRAWRAGDRETAVELTAEMGRHLRRAH' A
#
# COMPACT_ATOMS: atom_id res chain seq x y z
N MET A 1 -11.41 23.43 -1.78
CA MET A 1 -10.05 22.93 -2.06
C MET A 1 -10.17 21.44 -2.25
N SER A 2 -10.13 21.00 -3.52
CA SER A 2 -10.42 19.64 -3.97
C SER A 2 -9.31 18.69 -3.54
N GLU A 3 -9.62 17.76 -2.63
CA GLU A 3 -8.75 16.64 -2.25
C GLU A 3 -8.77 15.61 -3.39
N ARG A 4 -8.06 15.97 -4.46
CA ARG A 4 -7.21 15.11 -5.28
C ARG A 4 -7.43 13.63 -4.98
N GLU A 5 -8.19 12.95 -5.83
CA GLU A 5 -7.70 11.92 -6.78
C GLU A 5 -6.35 11.24 -6.45
N ALA A 6 -6.08 10.94 -5.19
CA ALA A 6 -4.92 10.22 -4.72
C ALA A 6 -5.35 8.77 -4.49
N GLY A 7 -5.41 7.98 -5.57
CA GLY A 7 -5.52 6.53 -5.46
C GLY A 7 -6.62 5.88 -6.28
N ALA A 8 -7.10 6.51 -7.36
CA ALA A 8 -7.80 5.78 -8.43
C ALA A 8 -6.76 4.93 -9.19
N GLY A 9 -6.34 3.81 -8.60
CA GLY A 9 -5.46 2.86 -9.26
C GLY A 9 -4.59 2.03 -8.32
N TYR A 10 -5.20 1.19 -7.47
CA TYR A 10 -4.63 -0.15 -7.22
C TYR A 10 -5.63 -1.10 -6.53
N ARG A 11 -6.28 -1.94 -7.32
CA ARG A 11 -7.07 -3.09 -6.84
C ARG A 11 -6.23 -4.34 -7.08
N PRO A 12 -5.35 -4.76 -6.15
CA PRO A 12 -4.84 -6.13 -6.19
C PRO A 12 -6.09 -6.97 -6.01
N GLU A 13 -6.50 -7.62 -7.09
CA GLU A 13 -7.60 -8.57 -7.14
C GLU A 13 -7.48 -9.48 -5.90
N GLY A 14 -8.60 -9.71 -5.20
CA GLY A 14 -8.69 -10.06 -3.78
C GLY A 14 -8.03 -11.37 -3.29
N GLY A 15 -7.07 -11.95 -4.02
CA GLY A 15 -6.41 -13.23 -3.74
C GLY A 15 -4.93 -13.19 -3.35
N CYS A 16 -4.17 -12.12 -3.61
CA CYS A 16 -2.74 -12.12 -3.25
C CYS A 16 -2.53 -11.88 -1.74
N ALA A 17 -2.07 -12.93 -1.04
CA ALA A 17 -1.83 -12.90 0.40
C ALA A 17 -0.75 -11.87 0.79
N GLU A 18 0.27 -11.68 -0.05
CA GLU A 18 1.38 -10.77 0.25
C GLU A 18 0.97 -9.30 0.07
N CYS A 19 0.26 -8.98 -1.02
CA CYS A 19 -0.41 -7.67 -1.18
C CYS A 19 -1.29 -7.33 0.03
N ARG A 20 -2.05 -8.30 0.56
CA ARG A 20 -2.89 -8.09 1.74
C ARG A 20 -2.05 -7.76 2.97
N ARG A 21 -0.98 -8.52 3.24
CA ARG A 21 -0.07 -8.29 4.38
C ARG A 21 0.61 -6.92 4.33
N ILE A 22 1.16 -6.54 3.18
CA ILE A 22 1.83 -5.23 3.01
C ILE A 22 0.81 -4.10 3.25
N LYS A 23 -0.41 -4.24 2.73
CA LYS A 23 -1.49 -3.26 2.91
C LYS A 23 -1.95 -3.16 4.37
N GLU A 24 -2.10 -4.28 5.08
CA GLU A 24 -2.45 -4.28 6.51
C GLU A 24 -1.38 -3.58 7.36
N ARG A 25 -0.09 -3.86 7.09
CA ARG A 25 1.03 -3.17 7.75
C ARG A 25 1.01 -1.67 7.46
N TYR A 26 0.72 -1.28 6.21
CA TYR A 26 0.66 0.13 5.80
C TYR A 26 -0.40 0.87 6.61
N TYR A 27 -1.61 0.31 6.71
CA TYR A 27 -2.68 0.95 7.48
C TYR A 27 -2.42 0.96 8.99
N ARG A 28 -1.63 0.04 9.53
CA ARG A 28 -1.19 0.10 10.93
C ARG A 28 -0.19 1.24 11.14
N ALA A 29 0.82 1.35 10.28
CA ALA A 29 1.81 2.43 10.33
C ALA A 29 1.13 3.81 10.17
N TRP A 30 0.22 3.93 9.20
CA TRP A 30 -0.55 5.16 8.98
C TRP A 30 -1.37 5.57 10.21
N ARG A 31 -2.09 4.63 10.83
CA ARG A 31 -2.86 4.90 12.06
C ARG A 31 -2.01 5.23 13.27
N ALA A 32 -0.78 4.71 13.33
CA ALA A 32 0.20 5.05 14.34
C ALA A 32 0.90 6.41 14.09
N GLY A 33 0.66 7.05 12.94
CA GLY A 33 1.37 8.27 12.54
C GLY A 33 2.81 8.01 12.07
N ASP A 34 3.20 6.76 11.89
CA ASP A 34 4.53 6.36 11.42
C ASP A 34 4.61 6.50 9.90
N ARG A 35 5.01 7.70 9.47
CA ARG A 35 5.12 8.08 8.06
C ARG A 35 6.28 7.38 7.36
N GLU A 36 7.39 7.13 8.06
CA GLU A 36 8.58 6.50 7.48
C GLU A 36 8.24 5.06 7.06
N THR A 37 7.69 4.28 7.99
CA THR A 37 7.26 2.91 7.72
C THR A 37 6.18 2.85 6.62
N ALA A 38 5.26 3.82 6.58
CA ALA A 38 4.23 3.86 5.53
C ALA A 38 4.83 4.07 4.11
N VAL A 39 5.88 4.88 3.97
CA VAL A 39 6.59 5.09 2.70
C VAL A 39 7.34 3.82 2.29
N GLU A 40 8.04 3.18 3.22
CA GLU A 40 8.74 1.92 2.95
C GLU A 40 7.79 0.82 2.46
N LEU A 41 6.63 0.69 3.10
CA LEU A 41 5.61 -0.28 2.73
C LEU A 41 4.97 0.03 1.37
N THR A 42 4.87 1.31 1.00
CA THR A 42 4.44 1.71 -0.34
C THR A 42 5.45 1.27 -1.39
N ALA A 43 6.74 1.45 -1.13
CA ALA A 43 7.80 0.97 -2.01
C ALA A 43 7.86 -0.58 -2.07
N GLU A 44 7.64 -1.25 -0.93
CA GLU A 44 7.54 -2.72 -0.84
C GLU A 44 6.40 -3.25 -1.69
N MET A 45 5.21 -2.64 -1.60
CA MET A 45 4.07 -2.95 -2.47
C MET A 45 4.49 -2.83 -3.93
N GLY A 46 5.02 -1.67 -4.36
CA GLY A 46 5.42 -1.46 -5.75
C GLY A 46 6.46 -2.46 -6.26
N ARG A 47 7.41 -2.89 -5.41
CA ARG A 47 8.36 -3.97 -5.76
C ARG A 47 7.67 -5.32 -5.92
N HIS A 48 6.73 -5.66 -5.04
CA HIS A 48 5.98 -6.90 -5.14
C HIS A 48 5.13 -6.93 -6.41
N LEU A 49 4.46 -5.83 -6.75
CA LEU A 49 3.65 -5.75 -7.96
C LEU A 49 4.48 -6.09 -9.18
N ARG A 50 5.59 -5.39 -9.39
CA ARG A 50 6.48 -5.62 -10.53
C ARG A 50 7.04 -7.03 -10.64
N ARG A 51 7.05 -7.81 -9.55
CA ARG A 51 7.60 -9.17 -9.52
C ARG A 51 6.54 -10.25 -9.65
N ALA A 52 5.32 -10.00 -9.20
CA ALA A 52 4.30 -11.03 -9.03
C ALA A 52 3.02 -10.79 -9.84
N HIS A 53 2.84 -9.59 -10.42
CA HIS A 53 1.64 -9.15 -11.13
C HIS A 53 2.01 -8.38 -12.40
#